data_AF-A9E601-F1
#
_entry.id   AF-A9E601-F1
#
_cell.length_a   1.000
_cell.length_b   1.000
_cell.length_c   1.000
_cell.angle_alpha   90.00
_cell.angle_beta   90.00
_cell.angle_gamma   90.00
#
_symmetry.space_group_name_H-M   'P 1'
#
loop_
_entity.id
_entity.type
_entity.pdbx_description
1 polymer ?
#
loop_
_entity_poly.entity_id
_entity_poly.type
_entity_poly.pdbx_seq_one_letter_code
_entity_poly.pdbx_strand_id
1 'polypeptide(L)'
;MSEPDKYPELPFLEDIVDDSEDFTFIIDDDYHRIFLKNGLFLNRNNQFTIETPEGKEVFRIRLNAGMTRYMDSIGNIYYNQLKYKAPDYKKIEPIVMIDIGDSVADYAKEIYKENLVDSIEEMKIRYYASKLRSKYDLFLDDEVIRFKKDTLILYNVEEFCNFIKEPEPFEEFDDRIQIKSHSTGGHFGLPCFDHFYYFTVGKNKIKFKYQDKHALQWKKYTMNGKTYVYNFFGKLYLVND
;
A
#
# COMPACT_ATOMS: atom_id res chain seq x y z
N MET A 1 -24.05 33.94 31.89
CA MET A 1 -23.63 32.57 31.56
C MET A 1 -23.21 32.60 30.11
N SER A 2 -21.91 32.53 29.83
CA SER A 2 -21.43 32.29 28.46
C SER A 2 -21.98 30.95 28.02
N GLU A 3 -22.52 30.87 26.81
CA GLU A 3 -22.83 29.59 26.19
C GLU A 3 -21.59 28.69 26.28
N PRO A 4 -21.71 27.42 26.69
CA PRO A 4 -20.59 26.50 26.65
C PRO A 4 -20.04 26.53 25.22
N ASP A 5 -18.74 26.78 25.10
CA ASP A 5 -18.07 26.86 23.81
C ASP A 5 -18.45 25.61 23.03
N LYS A 6 -19.19 25.81 21.94
CA LYS A 6 -19.99 24.74 21.32
C LYS A 6 -19.11 23.65 20.70
N TYR A 7 -17.79 23.89 20.70
CA TYR A 7 -16.79 23.09 20.02
C TYR A 7 -15.50 23.05 20.87
N PRO A 8 -15.04 21.86 21.26
CA PRO A 8 -13.86 21.76 22.10
C PRO A 8 -12.60 22.19 21.33
N GLU A 9 -11.85 23.13 21.92
CA GLU A 9 -10.46 23.40 21.53
C GLU A 9 -9.61 22.17 21.85
N LEU A 10 -9.43 21.32 20.84
CA LEU A 10 -8.56 20.14 20.90
C LEU A 10 -7.25 20.39 20.16
N PRO A 11 -6.17 19.69 20.53
CA PRO A 11 -4.91 19.76 19.82
C PRO A 11 -4.99 19.05 18.46
N PHE A 12 -4.07 19.35 17.55
CA PHE A 12 -3.86 18.54 16.35
C PHE A 12 -3.12 17.25 16.70
N LEU A 13 -3.22 16.22 15.83
CA LEU A 13 -2.48 14.98 16.06
C LEU A 13 -0.97 15.24 16.09
N GLU A 14 -0.45 16.08 15.20
CA GLU A 14 0.97 16.46 15.20
C GLU A 14 1.45 17.13 16.51
N ASP A 15 0.55 17.73 17.29
CA ASP A 15 0.91 18.41 18.54
C ASP A 15 1.02 17.43 19.73
N ILE A 16 0.41 16.24 19.62
CA ILE A 16 0.31 15.27 20.73
C ILE A 16 1.11 13.99 20.49
N VAL A 17 1.54 13.69 19.27
CA VAL A 17 2.30 12.47 18.96
C VAL A 17 3.66 12.39 19.65
N ASP A 18 4.20 13.52 20.09
CA ASP A 18 5.44 13.57 20.87
C ASP A 18 5.20 13.42 22.39
N ASP A 19 3.93 13.33 22.83
CA ASP A 19 3.58 12.98 24.20
C ASP A 19 3.83 11.49 24.45
N SER A 20 4.85 11.21 25.27
CA SER A 20 5.26 9.84 25.59
C SER A 20 4.28 9.06 26.46
N GLU A 21 3.31 9.72 27.11
CA GLU A 21 2.23 9.02 27.83
C GLU A 21 1.27 8.36 26.83
N ASP A 22 0.91 9.08 25.77
CA ASP A 22 -0.07 8.65 24.77
C ASP A 22 0.56 7.92 23.57
N PHE A 23 1.82 8.20 23.25
CA PHE A 23 2.50 7.67 22.06
C PHE A 23 3.93 7.22 22.34
N THR A 24 4.32 6.09 21.77
CA THR A 24 5.71 5.66 21.70
C THR A 24 6.21 5.84 20.28
N PHE A 25 7.17 6.74 20.08
CA PHE A 25 7.88 6.85 18.80
C PHE A 25 8.62 5.54 18.48
N ILE A 26 8.40 5.00 17.29
CA ILE A 26 9.01 3.73 16.85
C ILE A 26 10.18 4.00 15.93
N ILE A 27 9.95 4.79 14.87
CA ILE A 27 10.97 5.06 13.86
C ILE A 27 10.62 6.29 13.01
N ASP A 28 11.68 6.92 12.50
CA ASP A 28 11.65 7.99 11.50
C ASP A 28 12.45 7.46 10.31
N ASP A 29 11.74 7.14 9.23
CA ASP A 29 12.30 6.53 8.02
C ASP A 29 11.80 7.36 6.82
N ASP A 30 12.72 7.96 6.07
CA ASP A 30 12.39 8.81 4.90
C ASP A 30 11.63 8.04 3.80
N TYR A 31 11.56 6.72 3.89
CA TYR A 31 10.92 5.85 2.91
C TYR A 31 9.49 5.46 3.29
N HIS A 32 8.60 5.48 2.29
CA HIS A 32 7.21 5.05 2.44
C HIS A 32 7.16 3.55 2.74
N ARG A 33 6.92 3.18 4.00
CA ARG A 33 6.75 1.79 4.43
C ARG A 33 5.39 1.29 3.98
N ILE A 34 5.38 0.07 3.45
CA ILE A 34 4.14 -0.61 3.07
C ILE A 34 3.78 -1.56 4.21
N PHE A 35 2.63 -1.29 4.86
CA PHE A 35 2.09 -2.11 5.94
C PHE A 35 1.56 -3.40 5.34
N LEU A 36 1.94 -4.55 5.92
CA LEU A 36 1.51 -5.86 5.46
C LEU A 36 0.44 -6.45 6.39
N LYS A 37 -0.47 -7.26 5.84
CA LYS A 37 -1.59 -7.87 6.59
C LYS A 37 -1.14 -8.76 7.76
N ASN A 38 0.09 -9.25 7.76
CA ASN A 38 0.66 -10.08 8.83
C ASN A 38 1.34 -9.27 9.96
N GLY A 39 1.22 -7.94 9.96
CA GLY A 39 1.83 -7.09 10.99
C GLY A 39 3.32 -6.82 10.78
N LEU A 40 3.84 -7.06 9.57
CA LEU A 40 5.21 -6.72 9.17
C LEU A 40 5.21 -5.51 8.23
N PHE A 41 6.40 -4.97 7.96
CA PHE A 41 6.63 -3.90 7.01
C PHE A 41 7.44 -4.39 5.82
N LEU A 42 7.05 -3.92 4.64
CA LEU A 42 7.88 -3.98 3.45
C LEU A 42 8.59 -2.63 3.27
N ASN A 43 9.92 -2.68 3.30
CA ASN A 43 10.78 -1.57 2.91
C ASN A 43 11.17 -1.72 1.43
N ARG A 44 10.74 -0.77 0.59
CA ARG A 44 11.03 -0.71 -0.85
C ARG A 44 12.23 0.21 -1.10
N ASN A 45 13.43 -0.34 -0.93
CA ASN A 45 14.67 0.28 -1.37
C ASN A 45 15.27 -0.50 -2.56
N ASN A 46 16.57 -0.34 -2.85
CA ASN A 46 17.30 -1.23 -3.78
C ASN A 46 17.37 -2.70 -3.29
N GLN A 47 16.68 -3.01 -2.19
CA GLN A 47 16.53 -4.31 -1.56
C GLN A 47 15.05 -4.51 -1.24
N PHE A 48 14.61 -5.76 -1.23
CA PHE A 48 13.31 -6.13 -0.73
C PHE A 48 13.50 -6.68 0.67
N THR A 49 13.15 -5.86 1.67
CA THR A 49 13.33 -6.20 3.08
C THR A 49 11.97 -6.24 3.76
N ILE A 50 11.71 -7.33 4.49
CA ILE A 50 10.58 -7.44 5.41
C ILE A 50 11.10 -7.28 6.83
N GLU A 51 10.49 -6.38 7.58
CA GLU A 51 10.90 -5.99 8.93
C GLU A 51 9.71 -6.07 9.90
N THR A 52 10.00 -6.23 11.19
CA THR A 52 9.00 -5.99 12.24
C THR A 52 8.76 -4.48 12.40
N PRO A 53 7.70 -4.07 13.11
CA PRO A 53 7.44 -2.66 13.33
C PRO A 53 8.61 -1.88 13.95
N GLU A 54 9.38 -2.55 14.80
CA GLU A 54 10.55 -2.04 15.51
C GLU A 54 11.82 -2.02 14.64
N GLY A 55 11.73 -2.31 13.33
CA GLY A 55 12.86 -2.29 12.40
C GLY A 55 13.74 -3.53 12.44
N LYS A 56 13.31 -4.62 13.09
CA LYS A 56 14.04 -5.88 13.06
C LYS A 56 13.81 -6.59 11.72
N GLU A 57 14.88 -6.85 10.99
CA GLU A 57 14.80 -7.63 9.75
C GLU A 57 14.32 -9.06 9.97
N VAL A 58 13.35 -9.46 9.17
CA VAL A 58 12.79 -10.82 9.08
C VAL A 58 13.21 -11.50 7.78
N PHE A 59 13.35 -10.74 6.70
CA PHE A 59 13.76 -11.23 5.39
C PHE A 59 14.43 -10.12 4.57
N ARG A 60 15.43 -10.48 3.76
CA ARG A 60 16.07 -9.58 2.81
C ARG A 60 16.48 -10.34 1.56
N ILE A 61 16.15 -9.80 0.40
CA ILE A 61 16.74 -10.20 -0.89
C ILE A 61 17.27 -8.99 -1.63
N ARG A 62 18.42 -9.18 -2.27
CA ARG A 62 18.96 -8.20 -3.20
C ARG A 62 18.25 -8.37 -4.54
N LEU A 63 17.72 -7.26 -5.04
CA LEU A 63 16.94 -7.23 -6.27
C LEU A 63 17.88 -7.18 -7.47
N ASN A 64 17.63 -8.07 -8.43
CA ASN A 64 18.22 -8.04 -9.75
C ASN A 64 17.28 -7.24 -10.66
N ALA A 65 17.86 -6.36 -11.49
CA ALA A 65 17.09 -5.61 -12.46
C ALA A 65 16.34 -6.56 -13.41
N GLY A 66 15.06 -6.28 -13.65
CA GLY A 66 14.23 -7.04 -14.60
C GLY A 66 13.71 -8.38 -14.09
N MET A 67 13.85 -8.70 -12.79
CA MET A 67 13.23 -9.90 -12.22
C MET A 67 11.90 -9.58 -11.55
N THR A 68 10.85 -10.29 -11.95
CA THR A 68 9.52 -10.18 -11.33
C THR A 68 9.54 -10.69 -9.90
N ARG A 69 8.82 -9.98 -9.03
CA ARG A 69 8.65 -10.30 -7.63
C ARG A 69 7.18 -10.20 -7.27
N TYR A 70 6.73 -11.13 -6.45
CA TYR A 70 5.33 -11.19 -6.06
C TYR A 70 5.22 -11.65 -4.60
N MET A 71 4.14 -11.23 -3.93
CA MET A 71 3.77 -11.72 -2.61
C MET A 71 2.30 -12.13 -2.61
N ASP A 72 2.02 -13.37 -2.17
CA ASP A 72 0.65 -13.85 -2.09
C ASP A 72 -0.09 -13.33 -0.85
N SER A 73 -1.39 -13.64 -0.76
CA SER A 73 -2.26 -13.22 0.35
C SER A 73 -1.88 -13.79 1.72
N ILE A 74 -1.01 -14.81 1.77
CA ILE A 74 -0.50 -15.43 3.00
C ILE A 74 0.88 -14.85 3.37
N GLY A 75 1.52 -14.13 2.43
CA GLY A 75 2.81 -13.48 2.61
C GLY A 75 3.98 -14.26 2.01
N ASN A 76 3.74 -15.35 1.28
CA ASN A 76 4.83 -16.06 0.60
C ASN A 76 5.42 -15.15 -0.48
N ILE A 77 6.74 -15.14 -0.60
CA ILE A 77 7.46 -14.28 -1.56
C ILE A 77 7.91 -15.15 -2.72
N TYR A 78 7.72 -14.64 -3.92
CA TYR A 78 8.06 -15.29 -5.17
C TYR A 78 9.07 -14.41 -5.87
N TYR A 79 10.29 -14.92 -6.03
CA TYR A 79 11.39 -14.19 -6.64
C TYR A 79 12.39 -15.15 -7.25
N ASN A 80 12.83 -14.86 -8.48
CA ASN A 80 13.89 -15.61 -9.16
C ASN A 80 13.68 -17.14 -9.14
N GLN A 81 12.48 -17.61 -9.52
CA GLN A 81 12.13 -19.04 -9.54
C GLN A 81 12.17 -19.74 -8.17
N LEU A 82 12.15 -18.96 -7.08
CA LEU A 82 12.07 -19.46 -5.71
C LEU A 82 10.83 -18.90 -5.03
N LYS A 83 10.22 -19.74 -4.18
CA LYS A 83 9.21 -19.34 -3.21
C LYS A 83 9.79 -19.41 -1.81
N TYR A 84 9.69 -18.30 -1.09
CA TYR A 84 10.06 -18.15 0.31
C TYR A 84 8.78 -18.17 1.15
N LYS A 85 8.63 -19.18 2.01
CA LYS A 85 7.36 -19.38 2.74
C LYS A 85 7.26 -18.45 3.95
N ALA A 86 6.14 -17.76 4.09
CA ALA A 86 5.83 -17.08 5.35
C ALA A 86 5.41 -18.09 6.43
N PRO A 87 5.61 -17.79 7.74
CA PRO A 87 6.40 -16.66 8.26
C PRO A 87 7.91 -16.97 8.31
N ASP A 88 8.31 -18.23 8.12
CA ASP A 88 9.72 -18.65 8.15
C ASP A 88 10.31 -18.67 6.74
N TYR A 89 10.74 -17.50 6.28
CA TYR A 89 11.28 -17.30 4.93
C TYR A 89 12.57 -18.07 4.65
N LYS A 90 13.13 -18.79 5.62
CA LYS A 90 14.21 -19.76 5.39
C LYS A 90 13.72 -21.02 4.68
N LYS A 91 12.42 -21.29 4.70
CA LYS A 91 11.79 -22.39 3.95
C LYS A 91 11.62 -21.97 2.50
N ILE A 92 12.52 -22.47 1.66
CA ILE A 92 12.61 -22.15 0.24
C ILE A 92 12.18 -23.36 -0.57
N GLU A 93 11.35 -23.17 -1.59
CA GLU A 93 11.03 -24.19 -2.58
C GLU A 93 11.22 -23.65 -4.01
N PRO A 94 11.74 -24.47 -4.94
CA PRO A 94 11.78 -24.10 -6.34
C PRO A 94 10.36 -24.02 -6.90
N ILE A 95 10.16 -23.07 -7.80
CA ILE A 95 8.90 -22.87 -8.52
C ILE A 95 9.20 -22.60 -9.99
N VAL A 96 8.19 -22.79 -10.83
CA VAL A 96 8.19 -22.29 -12.20
C VAL A 96 7.31 -21.05 -12.23
N MET A 97 7.88 -19.90 -12.55
CA MET A 97 7.14 -18.65 -12.70
C MET A 97 6.93 -18.34 -14.17
N ILE A 98 5.68 -18.13 -14.56
CA ILE A 98 5.25 -17.78 -15.92
C ILE A 98 4.56 -16.42 -15.85
N ASP A 99 5.26 -15.39 -16.29
CA ASP A 99 4.70 -14.05 -16.45
C ASP A 99 4.18 -13.89 -17.88
N ILE A 100 2.84 -13.81 -18.00
CA ILE A 100 2.20 -13.67 -19.30
C ILE A 100 2.35 -12.25 -19.83
N GLY A 101 2.41 -11.25 -18.96
CA GLY A 101 2.65 -9.85 -19.35
C GLY A 101 4.02 -9.72 -20.01
N ASP A 102 5.06 -10.23 -19.35
CA ASP A 102 6.43 -10.25 -19.91
C ASP A 102 6.48 -11.08 -21.19
N SER A 103 5.85 -12.26 -21.21
CA SER A 103 5.83 -13.10 -22.41
C SER A 103 5.20 -12.39 -23.62
N VAL A 104 4.12 -11.65 -23.42
CA VAL A 104 3.46 -10.86 -24.48
C VAL A 104 4.30 -9.65 -24.85
N ALA A 105 4.92 -8.98 -23.88
CA ALA A 105 5.79 -7.84 -24.12
C ALA A 105 7.04 -8.22 -24.91
N ASP A 106 7.66 -9.35 -24.60
CA ASP A 106 8.83 -9.85 -25.34
C ASP A 106 8.46 -10.27 -26.76
N TYR A 107 7.32 -10.94 -26.94
CA TYR A 107 6.80 -11.25 -28.28
C TYR A 107 6.51 -9.99 -29.09
N ALA A 108 5.93 -8.96 -28.46
CA ALA A 108 5.70 -7.67 -29.09
C ALA A 108 7.02 -6.99 -29.48
N LYS A 109 8.04 -7.01 -28.62
CA LYS A 109 9.38 -6.49 -28.94
C LYS A 109 10.00 -7.20 -30.14
N GLU A 110 9.82 -8.52 -30.26
CA GLU A 110 10.30 -9.28 -31.42
C GLU A 110 9.61 -8.84 -32.71
N ILE A 111 8.29 -8.72 -32.70
CA ILE A 111 7.50 -8.23 -33.84
C ILE A 111 7.92 -6.80 -34.23
N TYR A 112 8.06 -5.91 -33.25
CA TYR A 112 8.36 -4.50 -33.50
C TYR A 112 9.81 -4.22 -33.91
N LYS A 113 10.73 -5.19 -33.76
CA LYS A 113 12.07 -5.08 -34.34
C LYS A 113 12.04 -5.13 -35.87
N GLU A 114 10.95 -5.63 -36.48
CA GLU A 114 10.91 -5.91 -37.91
C GLU A 114 10.32 -4.79 -38.79
N ASN A 115 9.54 -3.80 -38.28
CA ASN A 115 9.17 -2.51 -38.92
C ASN A 115 8.02 -1.78 -38.16
N LEU A 116 7.59 -0.59 -38.66
CA LEU A 116 6.47 0.24 -38.16
C LEU A 116 5.19 -0.59 -37.92
N VAL A 117 4.59 -0.40 -36.73
CA VAL A 117 3.38 -1.07 -36.27
C VAL A 117 2.21 -0.85 -37.24
N ASP A 118 1.67 -1.94 -37.78
CA ASP A 118 0.38 -1.95 -38.48
C ASP A 118 -0.68 -2.75 -37.71
N SER A 119 -1.92 -2.69 -38.18
CA SER A 119 -3.04 -3.40 -37.56
C SER A 119 -2.90 -4.93 -37.56
N ILE A 120 -2.07 -5.49 -38.46
CA ILE A 120 -1.85 -6.94 -38.55
C ILE A 120 -0.92 -7.38 -37.42
N GLU A 121 0.16 -6.64 -37.17
CA GLU A 121 1.09 -6.92 -36.08
C GLU A 121 0.43 -6.81 -34.70
N GLU A 122 -0.43 -5.80 -34.48
CA GLU A 122 -1.25 -5.73 -33.27
C GLU A 122 -2.15 -6.97 -33.11
N MET A 123 -2.75 -7.45 -34.20
CA MET A 123 -3.64 -8.61 -34.17
C MET A 123 -2.87 -9.90 -33.81
N LYS A 124 -1.62 -10.05 -34.27
CA LYS A 124 -0.75 -11.17 -33.87
C LYS A 124 -0.44 -11.14 -32.38
N ILE A 125 -0.12 -9.98 -31.83
CA ILE A 125 0.15 -9.81 -30.39
C ILE A 125 -1.10 -10.17 -29.57
N ARG A 126 -2.28 -9.68 -29.97
CA ARG A 126 -3.55 -10.01 -29.31
C ARG A 126 -3.88 -11.51 -29.40
N TYR A 127 -3.67 -12.11 -30.56
CA TYR A 127 -3.87 -13.56 -30.75
C TYR A 127 -2.92 -14.38 -29.87
N TYR A 128 -1.65 -13.99 -29.80
CA TYR A 128 -0.66 -14.63 -28.94
C TYR A 128 -1.06 -14.53 -27.46
N ALA A 129 -1.45 -13.35 -26.99
CA ALA A 129 -1.97 -13.15 -25.64
C ALA A 129 -3.20 -14.05 -25.37
N SER A 130 -4.15 -14.13 -26.31
CA SER A 130 -5.32 -14.99 -26.20
C SER A 130 -4.95 -16.48 -26.13
N LYS A 131 -3.95 -16.92 -26.90
CA LYS A 131 -3.46 -18.30 -26.89
C LYS A 131 -2.82 -18.66 -25.55
N LEU A 132 -2.01 -17.75 -24.98
CA LEU A 132 -1.43 -17.95 -23.65
C LEU A 132 -2.53 -18.02 -22.58
N ARG A 133 -3.50 -17.11 -22.61
CA ARG A 133 -4.65 -17.15 -21.68
C ARG A 133 -5.40 -18.48 -21.75
N SER A 134 -5.72 -18.94 -22.96
CA SER A 134 -6.40 -20.23 -23.16
C SER A 134 -5.56 -21.42 -22.66
N LYS A 135 -4.25 -21.45 -22.93
CA LYS A 135 -3.35 -22.51 -22.47
C LYS A 135 -3.30 -22.64 -20.94
N TYR A 136 -3.48 -21.53 -20.23
CA TYR A 136 -3.40 -21.44 -18.77
C TYR A 136 -4.78 -21.32 -18.10
N ASP A 137 -5.86 -21.57 -18.85
CA ASP A 137 -7.25 -21.52 -18.39
C ASP A 137 -7.65 -20.16 -17.78
N LEU A 138 -7.02 -19.06 -18.21
CA LEU A 138 -7.27 -17.72 -17.68
C LEU A 138 -8.50 -17.09 -18.35
N PHE A 139 -9.50 -16.72 -17.53
CA PHE A 139 -10.67 -15.97 -17.98
C PHE A 139 -10.38 -14.46 -17.94
N LEU A 140 -11.07 -13.70 -18.79
CA LEU A 140 -10.84 -12.26 -19.00
C LEU A 140 -11.10 -11.43 -17.72
N ASP A 141 -10.29 -10.38 -17.57
CA ASP A 141 -10.45 -9.20 -16.68
C ASP A 141 -10.06 -9.26 -15.20
N ASP A 142 -9.58 -10.38 -14.67
CA ASP A 142 -9.07 -10.42 -13.29
C ASP A 142 -7.53 -10.26 -13.21
N GLU A 143 -7.04 -9.60 -12.15
CA GLU A 143 -5.66 -9.80 -11.68
C GLU A 143 -5.54 -11.26 -11.23
N VAL A 144 -4.88 -12.11 -12.02
CA VAL A 144 -4.85 -13.54 -11.73
C VAL A 144 -3.46 -14.00 -11.34
N ILE A 145 -3.33 -14.40 -10.07
CA ILE A 145 -2.30 -15.33 -9.61
C ILE A 145 -2.91 -16.72 -9.55
N ARG A 146 -2.41 -17.64 -10.38
CA ARG A 146 -2.81 -19.05 -10.32
C ARG A 146 -1.65 -19.96 -9.97
N PHE A 147 -1.91 -20.84 -9.02
CA PHE A 147 -1.05 -21.97 -8.69
C PHE A 147 -1.54 -23.23 -9.40
N LYS A 148 -0.68 -23.82 -10.23
CA LYS A 148 -0.90 -25.17 -10.77
C LYS A 148 0.31 -26.01 -10.41
N LYS A 149 0.19 -26.81 -9.34
CA LYS A 149 1.31 -27.54 -8.70
C LYS A 149 2.40 -26.55 -8.29
N ASP A 150 3.58 -26.64 -8.90
CA ASP A 150 4.75 -25.79 -8.63
C ASP A 150 4.85 -24.62 -9.61
N THR A 151 3.83 -24.39 -10.44
CA THR A 151 3.80 -23.29 -11.40
C THR A 151 2.97 -22.11 -10.88
N LEU A 152 3.61 -20.96 -10.76
CA LEU A 152 3.01 -19.65 -10.53
C LEU A 152 2.77 -18.99 -11.88
N ILE A 153 1.52 -18.67 -12.20
CA ILE A 153 1.15 -17.96 -13.42
C ILE A 153 0.71 -16.55 -13.02
N LEU A 154 1.37 -15.53 -13.58
CA LEU A 154 1.13 -14.12 -13.32
C LEU A 154 0.51 -13.48 -14.57
N TYR A 155 -0.63 -12.83 -14.40
CA TYR A 155 -1.30 -12.07 -15.45
C TYR A 155 -1.90 -10.77 -14.88
N ASN A 156 -1.42 -9.63 -15.39
CA ASN A 156 -1.86 -8.29 -14.97
C ASN A 156 -1.81 -8.11 -13.45
N VAL A 157 -0.67 -8.43 -12.83
CA VAL A 157 -0.54 -8.45 -11.37
C VAL A 157 0.19 -7.19 -10.92
N GLU A 158 -0.46 -6.34 -10.15
CA GLU A 158 0.26 -5.31 -9.40
C GLU A 158 1.09 -5.95 -8.28
N GLU A 159 2.35 -5.53 -8.19
CA GLU A 159 3.25 -6.03 -7.15
C GLU A 159 2.66 -5.76 -5.75
N PHE A 160 2.28 -6.85 -5.06
CA PHE A 160 1.93 -6.90 -3.63
C PHE A 160 0.50 -6.49 -3.23
N CYS A 161 -0.35 -6.00 -4.13
CA CYS A 161 -1.63 -5.36 -3.74
C CYS A 161 -2.51 -6.20 -2.81
N ASN A 162 -2.55 -7.52 -3.02
CA ASN A 162 -3.35 -8.42 -2.19
C ASN A 162 -2.82 -8.62 -0.76
N PHE A 163 -1.58 -8.28 -0.45
CA PHE A 163 -0.99 -8.42 0.88
C PHE A 163 -0.77 -7.11 1.64
N ILE A 164 -0.93 -5.97 0.96
CA ILE A 164 -0.88 -4.65 1.58
C ILE A 164 -2.09 -4.52 2.54
N LYS A 165 -1.80 -4.01 3.74
CA LYS A 165 -2.81 -3.60 4.71
C LYS A 165 -3.19 -2.16 4.38
N GLU A 166 -4.44 -1.96 4.01
CA GLU A 166 -5.01 -0.63 3.85
C GLU A 166 -5.14 0.07 5.21
N PRO A 167 -4.94 1.40 5.26
CA PRO A 167 -5.16 2.17 6.47
C PRO A 167 -6.63 2.18 6.85
N GLU A 168 -6.88 2.21 8.16
CA GLU A 168 -8.22 2.30 8.71
C GLU A 168 -8.60 3.77 8.93
N PRO A 169 -9.87 4.14 8.73
CA PRO A 169 -10.32 5.50 9.04
C PRO A 169 -10.25 5.76 10.55
N PHE A 170 -9.95 6.99 10.95
CA PHE A 170 -10.11 7.42 12.34
C PHE A 170 -11.60 7.43 12.74
N GLU A 171 -11.90 7.27 14.03
CA GLU A 171 -13.28 7.31 14.53
C GLU A 171 -13.68 8.76 14.79
N GLU A 172 -14.64 9.27 14.01
CA GLU A 172 -15.26 10.59 14.24
C GLU A 172 -16.13 10.56 15.50
N PHE A 173 -16.07 11.61 16.31
CA PHE A 173 -16.88 11.72 17.54
C PHE A 173 -17.69 13.00 17.66
N ASP A 174 -17.52 13.95 16.73
CA ASP A 174 -18.22 15.23 16.73
C ASP A 174 -18.44 15.74 15.30
N ASP A 175 -19.32 16.73 15.16
CA ASP A 175 -19.64 17.35 13.88
C ASP A 175 -18.48 18.20 13.35
N ARG A 176 -18.27 18.16 12.03
CA ARG A 176 -17.29 19.03 11.37
C ARG A 176 -17.70 20.50 11.46
N ILE A 177 -16.72 21.40 11.60
CA ILE A 177 -16.95 22.83 11.73
C ILE A 177 -16.33 23.56 10.56
N GLN A 178 -17.12 24.33 9.83
CA GLN A 178 -16.58 25.22 8.81
C GLN A 178 -15.83 26.38 9.47
N ILE A 179 -14.54 26.53 9.15
CA ILE A 179 -13.67 27.56 9.72
C ILE A 179 -13.36 28.69 8.74
N LYS A 180 -13.38 28.41 7.44
CA LYS A 180 -13.09 29.42 6.42
C LYS A 180 -13.83 29.11 5.13
N SER A 181 -14.38 30.15 4.51
CA SER A 181 -14.77 30.12 3.10
C SER A 181 -13.73 30.89 2.30
N HIS A 182 -13.31 30.33 1.17
CA HIS A 182 -12.40 30.99 0.24
C HIS A 182 -12.77 30.63 -1.20
N SER A 183 -12.43 31.50 -2.14
CA SER A 183 -12.59 31.24 -3.57
C SER A 183 -11.29 30.65 -4.12
N THR A 184 -11.34 29.50 -4.77
CA THR A 184 -10.19 29.01 -5.55
C THR A 184 -10.00 29.86 -6.80
N GLY A 185 -8.76 30.29 -7.06
CA GLY A 185 -8.42 31.06 -8.26
C GLY A 185 -8.62 30.23 -9.54
N GLY A 186 -9.46 30.73 -10.45
CA GLY A 186 -9.82 30.09 -11.72
C GLY A 186 -11.17 30.60 -12.24
N HIS A 187 -11.48 30.37 -13.53
CA HIS A 187 -12.65 30.93 -14.23
C HIS A 187 -14.04 30.57 -13.65
N PHE A 188 -14.12 29.70 -12.63
CA PHE A 188 -15.40 29.26 -12.06
C PHE A 188 -15.68 29.72 -10.62
N GLY A 189 -14.73 30.38 -9.92
CA GLY A 189 -14.99 31.07 -8.65
C GLY A 189 -15.77 30.28 -7.59
N LEU A 190 -15.69 28.95 -7.59
CA LEU A 190 -16.49 28.12 -6.69
C LEU A 190 -16.06 28.34 -5.24
N PRO A 191 -17.02 28.49 -4.31
CA PRO A 191 -16.70 28.60 -2.90
C PRO A 191 -16.14 27.26 -2.40
N CYS A 192 -14.93 27.31 -1.87
CA CYS A 192 -14.32 26.23 -1.12
C CYS A 192 -14.44 26.53 0.38
N PHE A 193 -14.59 25.47 1.16
CA PHE A 193 -14.79 25.55 2.59
C PHE A 193 -13.74 24.70 3.29
N ASP A 194 -12.98 25.31 4.18
CA ASP A 194 -12.08 24.61 5.09
C ASP A 194 -12.89 24.22 6.33
N HIS A 195 -12.77 22.96 6.77
CA HIS A 195 -13.38 22.47 8.00
C HIS A 195 -12.35 21.97 9.02
N PHE A 196 -12.74 21.98 10.29
CA PHE A 196 -12.19 21.10 11.31
C PHE A 196 -13.02 19.83 11.44
N TYR A 197 -12.33 18.70 11.60
CA TYR A 197 -12.88 17.37 11.91
C TYR A 197 -12.37 16.92 13.27
N TYR A 198 -13.14 16.07 13.93
CA TYR A 198 -12.91 15.67 15.32
C TYR A 198 -12.84 14.15 15.43
N PHE A 199 -11.67 13.64 15.78
CA PHE A 199 -11.37 12.21 15.71
C PHE A 199 -10.83 11.66 17.02
N THR A 200 -10.96 10.34 17.17
CA THR A 200 -10.31 9.55 18.22
C THR A 200 -9.37 8.49 17.65
N VAL A 201 -8.35 8.14 18.44
CA VAL A 201 -7.42 7.04 18.14
C VAL A 201 -7.10 6.22 19.40
N GLY A 202 -6.79 4.94 19.20
CA GLY A 202 -6.46 4.00 20.27
C GLY A 202 -7.67 3.56 21.10
N LYS A 203 -7.46 2.57 21.98
CA LYS A 203 -8.51 2.09 22.90
C LYS A 203 -8.92 3.13 23.94
N ASN A 204 -7.98 3.99 24.36
CA ASN A 204 -8.21 5.07 25.32
C ASN A 204 -8.95 6.28 24.71
N LYS A 205 -9.28 6.24 23.41
CA LYS A 205 -9.99 7.31 22.69
C LYS A 205 -9.33 8.68 22.85
N ILE A 206 -8.02 8.75 22.60
CA ILE A 206 -7.28 10.01 22.57
C ILE A 206 -7.91 10.91 21.50
N LYS A 207 -8.34 12.11 21.90
CA LYS A 207 -9.11 13.04 21.06
C LYS A 207 -8.20 14.07 20.41
N PHE A 208 -8.40 14.33 19.13
CA PHE A 208 -7.68 15.36 18.38
C PHE A 208 -8.56 15.98 17.29
N LYS A 209 -8.16 17.14 16.78
CA LYS A 209 -8.80 17.80 15.63
C LYS A 209 -7.93 17.76 14.38
N TYR A 210 -8.54 17.95 13.21
CA TYR A 210 -7.86 17.92 11.91
C TYR A 210 -8.43 18.95 10.93
N GLN A 211 -7.60 19.57 10.08
CA GLN A 211 -8.02 20.60 9.12
C GLN A 211 -8.00 20.10 7.66
N ASP A 212 -9.05 20.42 6.87
CA ASP A 212 -9.26 20.06 5.44
C ASP A 212 -8.07 20.28 4.48
N LYS A 213 -7.04 21.03 4.86
CA LYS A 213 -5.93 21.41 3.95
C LYS A 213 -4.87 20.34 3.75
N HIS A 214 -4.99 19.25 4.49
CA HIS A 214 -4.07 18.13 4.40
C HIS A 214 -4.96 16.93 4.07
N ALA A 215 -4.90 16.41 2.85
CA ALA A 215 -5.50 15.11 2.59
C ALA A 215 -4.76 14.10 3.48
N LEU A 216 -5.43 13.60 4.53
CA LEU A 216 -4.97 12.63 5.54
C LEU A 216 -3.48 12.27 5.45
N GLN A 217 -2.62 13.18 5.91
CA GLN A 217 -1.19 12.91 6.03
C GLN A 217 -0.92 11.79 7.03
N TRP A 218 -1.82 11.62 8.00
CA TRP A 218 -1.77 10.58 9.01
C TRP A 218 -2.67 9.41 8.61
N LYS A 219 -2.12 8.20 8.75
CA LYS A 219 -2.78 6.93 8.49
C LYS A 219 -2.82 6.12 9.78
N LYS A 220 -3.96 5.49 10.07
CA LYS A 220 -4.12 4.57 11.20
C LYS A 220 -3.99 3.13 10.73
N TYR A 221 -3.25 2.32 11.49
CA TYR A 221 -3.19 0.88 11.27
C TYR A 221 -3.37 0.14 12.59
N THR A 222 -4.24 -0.86 12.62
CA THR A 222 -4.33 -1.79 13.74
C THR A 222 -3.75 -3.14 13.34
N MET A 223 -2.71 -3.57 14.06
CA MET A 223 -1.98 -4.81 13.79
C MET A 223 -1.69 -5.52 15.11
N ASN A 224 -2.00 -6.82 15.19
CA ASN A 224 -1.76 -7.65 16.38
C ASN A 224 -2.30 -7.01 17.69
N GLY A 225 -3.45 -6.34 17.61
CA GLY A 225 -4.12 -5.68 18.76
C GLY A 225 -3.50 -4.35 19.20
N LYS A 226 -2.47 -3.86 18.49
CA LYS A 226 -1.83 -2.56 18.70
C LYS A 226 -2.27 -1.56 17.64
N THR A 227 -2.41 -0.31 18.04
CA THR A 227 -2.77 0.80 17.15
C THR A 227 -1.54 1.62 16.81
N TYR A 228 -1.34 1.91 15.52
CA TYR A 228 -0.24 2.71 15.02
C TYR A 228 -0.76 3.91 14.25
N VAL A 229 -0.09 5.05 14.38
CA VAL A 229 -0.30 6.22 13.53
C VAL A 229 0.98 6.51 12.75
N TYR A 230 0.81 6.72 11.45
CA TYR A 230 1.90 6.88 10.49
C TYR A 230 1.68 8.14 9.67
N ASN A 231 2.66 9.05 9.64
CA ASN A 231 2.53 10.27 8.83
C ASN A 231 3.16 10.13 7.44
N PHE A 232 2.84 11.10 6.59
CA PHE A 232 3.37 11.21 5.23
C PHE A 232 4.90 11.35 5.19
N PHE A 233 5.51 11.88 6.25
CA PHE A 233 6.96 12.02 6.38
C PHE A 233 7.66 10.73 6.80
N GLY A 234 6.93 9.63 6.98
CA GLY A 234 7.51 8.34 7.32
C GLY A 234 7.68 8.06 8.80
N LYS A 235 7.20 8.96 9.67
CA LYS A 235 7.24 8.76 11.12
C LYS A 235 6.15 7.81 11.56
N LEU A 236 6.54 6.83 12.37
CA LEU A 236 5.65 5.83 12.95
C LEU A 236 5.62 5.95 14.47
N TYR A 237 4.41 6.01 15.01
CA TYR A 237 4.15 6.01 16.44
C TYR A 237 3.22 4.85 16.80
N LEU A 238 3.54 4.17 17.89
CA LEU A 238 2.65 3.25 18.58
C LEU A 238 1.78 4.07 19.53
N VAL A 239 0.46 3.86 19.50
CA VAL A 239 -0.45 4.44 20.48
C VAL A 239 -0.39 3.61 21.76
N ASN A 240 -0.15 4.26 22.89
CA ASN A 240 -0.10 3.63 24.20
C ASN A 240 -1.55 3.44 24.69
N ASP A 241 -2.12 2.26 24.42
CA ASP A 241 -3.53 1.94 24.69
C ASP A 241 -3.76 0.63 25.47
#